data_AF-A0A5B8R266-F1
#
_entry.id   AF-A0A5B8R266-F1
#
_cell.length_a   1.000
_cell.length_b   1.000
_cell.length_c   1.000
_cell.angle_alpha   90.00
_cell.angle_beta   90.00
_cell.angle_gamma   90.00
#
_symmetry.space_group_name_H-M   'P 1'
#
loop_
_entity.id
_entity.type
_entity.pdbx_description
1 polymer ?
#
loop_
_entity_poly.entity_id
_entity_poly.type
_entity_poly.pdbx_seq_one_letter_code
_entity_poly.pdbx_strand_id
1 'polypeptide(L)'
;MYDWRTGRSCVLKNHAHLVFVTKYRREVFTAEMLERTKSIIAETCEQMDCELLEFGGEHNHIHLMVAIHPKVSVSNLVGKLKGKSSYMLRREFWGQIKTMLWGNHFWSPSYCVVSCGGATLEVIKQYIEEQNAPPSEQAVQRSKALTKTNLPPA
;
A
#
# COMPACT_ATOMS: atom_id res chain seq x y z
N MET A 1 3.64 9.94 12.66
CA MET A 1 3.05 8.58 12.59
C MET A 1 1.85 8.69 11.66
N TYR A 2 1.68 7.79 10.67
CA TYR A 2 0.54 7.88 9.74
C TYR A 2 -0.77 7.51 10.44
N ASP A 3 -1.79 8.36 10.28
CA ASP A 3 -3.11 8.20 10.90
C ASP A 3 -3.98 7.17 10.16
N TRP A 4 -5.05 6.72 10.82
CA TRP A 4 -6.04 5.84 10.21
C TRP A 4 -6.91 6.61 9.24
N ARG A 5 -7.16 6.03 8.05
CA ARG A 5 -8.07 6.59 7.05
C ARG A 5 -9.44 5.93 7.14
N THR A 6 -10.50 6.70 6.90
CA THR A 6 -11.87 6.20 6.91
C THR A 6 -12.54 6.45 5.56
N GLY A 7 -13.22 5.45 5.02
CA GLY A 7 -14.18 5.58 3.93
C GLY A 7 -15.60 5.32 4.42
N ARG A 8 -16.59 5.43 3.52
CA ARG A 8 -18.02 5.22 3.85
C ARG A 8 -18.31 3.91 4.60
N SER A 9 -17.55 2.85 4.32
CA SER A 9 -17.78 1.50 4.84
C SER A 9 -16.49 0.79 5.28
N CYS A 10 -15.40 1.53 5.50
CA CYS A 10 -14.12 0.93 5.89
C CYS A 10 -13.27 1.90 6.72
N VAL A 11 -12.50 1.36 7.66
CA VAL A 11 -11.41 2.06 8.35
C VAL A 11 -10.14 1.30 7.99
N LEU A 12 -9.11 2.00 7.52
CA LEU A 12 -7.93 1.37 6.93
C LEU A 12 -6.63 2.05 7.35
N LYS A 13 -5.61 1.21 7.47
CA LYS A 13 -4.20 1.58 7.56
C LYS A 13 -3.40 0.65 6.65
N ASN A 14 -3.68 0.77 5.35
CA ASN A 14 -3.18 -0.12 4.32
C ASN A 14 -2.03 0.56 3.58
N HIS A 15 -0.80 0.36 4.06
CA HIS A 15 0.39 0.87 3.41
C HIS A 15 1.18 -0.25 2.74
N ALA A 16 1.78 0.06 1.60
CA ALA A 16 2.67 -0.85 0.90
C ALA A 16 3.95 -0.12 0.48
N HIS A 17 5.07 -0.81 0.60
CA HIS A 17 6.33 -0.47 -0.04
C HIS A 17 6.41 -1.13 -1.40
N LEU A 18 6.50 -0.32 -2.44
CA LEU A 18 6.65 -0.77 -3.82
C LEU A 18 8.05 -0.44 -4.33
N VAL A 19 8.65 -1.36 -5.08
CA VAL A 19 9.94 -1.14 -5.75
C VAL A 19 9.81 -1.39 -7.23
N PHE A 20 10.13 -0.37 -8.04
CA PHE A 20 10.17 -0.48 -9.50
C PHE A 20 11.60 -0.33 -9.97
N VAL A 21 12.00 -1.21 -10.89
CA VAL A 21 13.36 -1.26 -11.44
C VAL A 21 13.28 -1.00 -12.93
N THR A 22 14.19 -0.18 -13.45
CA THR A 22 14.29 0.09 -14.89
C THR A 22 14.54 -1.19 -15.67
N LYS A 23 14.14 -1.20 -16.94
CA LYS A 23 14.38 -2.34 -17.82
C LYS A 23 15.90 -2.58 -17.91
N TYR A 24 16.31 -3.83 -17.74
CA TYR A 24 17.73 -4.24 -17.71
C TYR A 24 18.58 -3.56 -16.61
N ARG A 25 17.95 -2.98 -15.57
CA ARG A 25 18.65 -2.24 -14.49
C ARG A 25 19.54 -1.11 -15.00
N ARG A 26 19.20 -0.51 -16.16
CA ARG A 26 19.94 0.63 -16.71
C ARG A 26 19.81 1.85 -15.81
N GLU A 27 20.91 2.57 -15.66
CA GLU A 27 21.03 3.79 -14.85
C GLU A 27 20.46 5.02 -15.58
N VAL A 28 19.16 4.96 -15.88
CA VAL A 28 18.47 5.96 -16.72
C VAL A 28 18.11 7.22 -15.94
N PHE A 29 17.91 7.12 -14.63
CA PHE A 29 17.40 8.21 -13.83
C PHE A 29 18.46 9.29 -13.56
N THR A 30 18.12 10.50 -13.98
CA THR A 30 18.71 11.75 -13.48
C THR A 30 17.88 12.29 -12.32
N ALA A 31 18.43 13.25 -11.55
CA ALA A 31 17.69 13.92 -10.48
C ALA A 31 16.40 14.58 -10.97
N GLU A 32 16.44 15.22 -12.15
CA GLU A 32 15.27 15.82 -12.79
C GLU A 32 14.20 14.78 -13.14
N MET A 33 14.60 13.64 -13.71
CA MET A 33 13.66 12.56 -14.02
C MET A 33 13.05 11.95 -12.76
N LEU A 34 13.79 11.86 -11.65
CA LEU A 34 13.26 11.37 -10.38
C LEU A 34 12.19 12.30 -9.81
N GLU A 35 12.44 13.61 -9.78
CA GLU A 35 11.45 14.59 -9.32
C GLU A 35 10.20 14.58 -10.20
N ARG A 36 10.42 14.46 -11.53
CA ARG A 36 9.30 14.34 -12.46
C ARG A 36 8.51 13.05 -12.24
N THR A 37 9.19 11.94 -11.99
CA THR A 37 8.57 10.64 -11.69
C THR A 37 7.73 10.71 -10.41
N LYS A 38 8.26 11.34 -9.36
CA LYS A 38 7.55 11.58 -8.10
C LYS A 38 6.24 12.32 -8.34
N SER A 39 6.28 13.42 -9.09
CA SER A 39 5.09 14.21 -9.44
C SER A 39 4.03 13.37 -10.19
N ILE A 40 4.45 12.60 -11.19
CA ILE A 40 3.53 11.74 -11.97
C ILE A 40 2.91 10.66 -11.09
N ILE A 41 3.70 10.05 -10.20
CA ILE A 41 3.22 8.98 -9.31
C ILE A 41 2.24 9.56 -8.28
N ALA A 42 2.53 10.71 -7.68
CA ALA A 42 1.64 11.38 -6.75
C ALA A 42 0.26 11.66 -7.40
N GLU A 43 0.27 12.29 -8.58
CA GLU A 43 -0.96 12.58 -9.35
C GLU A 43 -1.73 11.29 -9.70
N THR A 44 -1.01 10.22 -10.05
CA THR A 44 -1.66 8.94 -10.40
C THR A 44 -2.23 8.24 -9.17
N CYS A 45 -1.58 8.34 -8.02
CA CYS A 45 -2.10 7.85 -6.76
C CYS A 45 -3.41 8.55 -6.40
N GLU A 46 -3.45 9.89 -6.45
CA GLU A 46 -4.66 10.68 -6.19
C GLU A 46 -5.82 10.30 -7.13
N GLN A 47 -5.54 10.16 -8.44
CA GLN A 47 -6.52 9.72 -9.44
C GLN A 47 -7.10 8.33 -9.16
N MET A 48 -6.43 7.53 -8.32
CA MET A 48 -6.83 6.19 -7.94
C MET A 48 -7.29 6.10 -6.48
N ASP A 49 -7.66 7.20 -5.84
CA ASP A 49 -8.02 7.28 -4.40
C ASP A 49 -6.91 6.76 -3.44
N CYS A 50 -5.68 6.65 -3.94
CA CYS A 50 -4.50 6.26 -3.21
C CYS A 50 -3.67 7.50 -2.86
N GLU A 51 -2.64 7.34 -2.05
CA GLU A 51 -1.77 8.45 -1.64
C GLU A 51 -0.31 8.01 -1.67
N LEU A 52 0.56 8.86 -2.22
CA LEU A 52 1.99 8.68 -2.16
C LEU A 52 2.49 9.31 -0.86
N LEU A 53 2.95 8.48 0.08
CA LEU A 53 3.44 8.93 1.38
C LEU A 53 4.91 9.30 1.32
N GLU A 54 5.74 8.42 0.74
CA GLU A 54 7.17 8.64 0.58
C GLU A 54 7.65 8.18 -0.79
N PHE A 55 8.66 8.88 -1.30
CA PHE A 55 9.30 8.60 -2.58
C PHE A 55 10.81 8.72 -2.45
N GLY A 56 11.53 7.70 -2.88
CA GLY A 56 12.98 7.74 -3.05
C GLY A 56 13.39 7.00 -4.31
N GLY A 57 14.53 7.34 -4.88
CA GLY A 57 15.03 6.66 -6.07
C GLY A 57 16.52 6.82 -6.28
N GLU A 58 17.07 5.84 -6.96
CA GLU A 58 18.45 5.80 -7.43
C GLU A 58 18.46 5.78 -8.97
N HIS A 59 19.64 5.64 -9.56
CA HIS A 59 19.79 5.70 -11.01
C HIS A 59 19.00 4.64 -11.79
N ASN A 60 18.70 3.48 -11.20
CA ASN A 60 18.05 2.37 -11.89
C ASN A 60 16.78 1.81 -11.20
N HIS A 61 16.35 2.38 -10.08
CA HIS A 61 15.14 1.94 -9.39
C HIS A 61 14.55 3.02 -8.49
N ILE A 62 13.28 2.86 -8.15
CA ILE A 62 12.56 3.74 -7.23
C ILE A 62 11.85 2.93 -6.15
N HIS A 63 11.72 3.53 -4.98
CA HIS A 63 11.00 3.06 -3.81
C HIS A 63 9.84 4.00 -3.51
N LEU A 64 8.66 3.41 -3.31
CA LEU A 64 7.42 4.14 -3.01
C LEU A 64 6.85 3.59 -1.71
N MET A 65 6.49 4.45 -0.77
CA MET A 65 5.55 4.10 0.29
C MET A 65 4.19 4.69 -0.09
N VAL A 66 3.18 3.85 -0.26
CA VAL A 66 1.85 4.26 -0.71
C VAL A 66 0.77 3.82 0.27
N ALA A 67 -0.22 4.67 0.50
CA ALA A 67 -1.48 4.26 1.13
C ALA A 67 -2.48 3.87 0.05
N ILE A 68 -2.97 2.63 0.13
CA ILE A 68 -3.81 2.03 -0.92
C ILE A 68 -5.24 1.89 -0.43
N HIS A 69 -6.18 2.50 -1.15
CA HIS A 69 -7.61 2.32 -0.88
C HIS A 69 -8.02 0.86 -1.11
N PRO A 70 -8.82 0.23 -0.22
CA PRO A 70 -9.10 -1.21 -0.27
C PRO A 70 -9.85 -1.69 -1.54
N LYS A 71 -10.50 -0.79 -2.27
CA LYS A 71 -11.15 -1.11 -3.56
C LYS A 71 -10.14 -1.21 -4.72
N VAL A 72 -8.91 -0.75 -4.53
CA VAL A 72 -7.87 -0.71 -5.55
C VAL A 72 -6.98 -1.93 -5.37
N SER A 73 -6.92 -2.79 -6.38
CA SER A 73 -5.94 -3.88 -6.37
C SER A 73 -4.54 -3.32 -6.58
N VAL A 74 -3.57 -3.88 -5.86
CA VAL A 74 -2.14 -3.49 -5.96
C VAL A 74 -1.65 -3.61 -7.41
N SER A 75 -2.01 -4.70 -8.10
CA SER A 75 -1.62 -4.93 -9.49
C SER A 75 -2.15 -3.86 -10.45
N ASN A 76 -3.39 -3.39 -10.27
CA ASN A 76 -3.96 -2.32 -11.06
C ASN A 76 -3.23 -0.99 -10.79
N LEU A 77 -2.99 -0.64 -9.52
CA LEU A 77 -2.22 0.54 -9.15
C LEU A 77 -0.83 0.51 -9.79
N VAL A 78 -0.07 -0.58 -9.62
CA VAL A 78 1.26 -0.75 -10.19
C VAL A 78 1.24 -0.60 -11.72
N GLY A 79 0.24 -1.18 -12.39
CA GLY A 79 0.06 -1.06 -13.83
C GLY A 79 -0.10 0.40 -14.27
N LYS A 80 -0.94 1.17 -13.58
CA LYS A 80 -1.15 2.60 -13.86
C LYS A 80 0.07 3.45 -13.56
N LEU A 81 0.72 3.24 -12.40
CA LEU A 81 1.94 3.95 -12.02
C LEU A 81 3.05 3.75 -13.04
N LYS A 82 3.36 2.50 -13.39
CA LYS A 82 4.43 2.16 -14.36
C LYS A 82 4.06 2.61 -15.77
N GLY A 83 2.80 2.46 -16.17
CA GLY A 83 2.32 2.85 -17.50
C GLY A 83 2.40 4.35 -17.74
N LYS A 84 1.79 5.16 -16.87
CA LYS A 84 1.75 6.62 -17.01
C LYS A 84 3.15 7.23 -16.87
N SER A 85 3.94 6.80 -15.88
CA SER A 85 5.33 7.26 -15.74
C SER A 85 6.19 6.91 -16.96
N SER A 86 6.12 5.68 -17.47
CA SER A 86 6.86 5.28 -18.67
C SER A 86 6.49 6.13 -19.90
N TYR A 87 5.21 6.43 -20.09
CA TYR A 87 4.75 7.24 -21.21
C TYR A 87 5.27 8.69 -21.10
N MET A 88 5.06 9.32 -19.94
CA MET A 88 5.41 10.72 -19.71
C MET A 88 6.93 10.95 -19.75
N LEU A 89 7.72 10.11 -19.07
CA LEU A 89 9.18 10.22 -19.08
C LEU A 89 9.76 10.05 -20.47
N ARG A 90 9.24 9.10 -21.26
CA ARG A 90 9.69 8.93 -22.64
C ARG A 90 9.34 10.13 -23.50
N ARG A 91 8.15 10.70 -23.34
CA ARG A 91 7.73 11.87 -24.10
C ARG A 91 8.59 13.10 -23.78
N GLU A 92 8.93 13.29 -22.51
CA GLU A 92 9.65 14.48 -22.02
C GLU A 92 11.18 14.35 -22.18
N PHE A 93 11.74 13.15 -22.01
CA PHE A 93 13.19 12.93 -21.95
C PHE A 93 13.73 11.94 -22.99
N TRP A 94 13.05 11.77 -24.13
CA TRP A 94 13.42 10.76 -25.14
C TRP A 94 14.90 10.85 -25.57
N GLY A 95 15.42 12.07 -25.71
CA GLY A 95 16.81 12.31 -26.14
C GLY A 95 17.84 11.61 -25.25
N GLN A 96 17.60 11.58 -23.93
CA GLN A 96 18.47 10.95 -22.94
C GLN A 96 18.16 9.44 -22.84
N ILE A 97 16.87 9.08 -22.73
CA ILE A 97 16.43 7.70 -22.50
C ILE A 97 16.81 6.76 -23.65
N LYS A 98 16.67 7.20 -24.90
CA LYS A 98 16.88 6.33 -26.09
C LYS A 98 18.29 5.75 -26.18
N THR A 99 19.27 6.42 -25.57
CA THR A 99 20.68 5.97 -25.56
C THR A 99 20.89 4.74 -24.66
N MET A 100 20.05 4.57 -23.64
CA MET A 100 20.15 3.48 -22.67
C MET A 100 19.04 2.43 -22.85
N LEU A 101 17.86 2.85 -23.29
CA LEU A 101 16.67 2.03 -23.48
C LEU A 101 16.07 2.25 -24.88
N TRP A 102 16.51 1.44 -25.85
CA TRP A 102 16.06 1.51 -27.25
C TRP A 102 14.74 0.78 -27.53
N GLY A 103 14.27 -0.06 -26.60
CA GLY A 103 13.00 -0.78 -26.73
C GLY A 103 11.78 0.03 -26.27
N ASN A 104 10.61 -0.62 -26.26
CA ASN A 104 9.33 -0.01 -25.87
C ASN A 104 9.05 -0.07 -24.35
N HIS A 105 9.96 -0.60 -23.53
CA HIS A 105 9.75 -0.76 -22.07
C HIS A 105 10.71 0.10 -21.25
N PHE A 106 10.18 0.93 -20.35
CA PHE A 106 10.99 1.76 -19.45
C PHE A 106 11.31 0.97 -18.19
N TRP A 107 10.29 0.32 -17.64
CA TRP A 107 10.38 -0.53 -16.45
C TRP A 107 10.62 -2.00 -16.81
N SER A 108 11.23 -2.75 -15.89
CA SER A 108 11.09 -4.21 -15.82
C SER A 108 9.61 -4.58 -15.73
N PRO A 109 9.14 -5.72 -16.27
CA PRO A 109 7.76 -6.17 -16.06
C PRO A 109 7.47 -6.46 -14.56
N SER A 110 8.46 -6.93 -13.81
CA SER A 110 8.33 -7.24 -12.38
C SER A 110 8.24 -6.00 -11.48
N TYR A 111 7.77 -6.20 -10.24
CA TYR A 111 7.80 -5.23 -9.15
C TYR A 111 7.92 -5.98 -7.82
N CYS A 112 8.47 -5.32 -6.80
CA CYS A 112 8.39 -5.81 -5.41
C CYS A 112 7.23 -5.11 -4.71
N VAL A 113 6.56 -5.83 -3.81
CA VAL A 113 5.56 -5.27 -2.89
C VAL A 113 5.76 -5.88 -1.51
N VAL A 114 5.80 -5.03 -0.49
CA VAL A 114 5.87 -5.41 0.93
C VAL A 114 4.80 -4.63 1.68
N SER A 115 3.96 -5.29 2.47
CA SER A 115 3.01 -4.58 3.35
C SER A 115 3.76 -3.87 4.48
N CYS A 116 3.36 -2.65 4.81
CA CYS A 116 4.07 -1.81 5.78
C CYS A 116 3.13 -1.28 6.87
N GLY A 117 3.63 -1.29 8.11
CA GLY A 117 2.94 -0.73 9.26
C GLY A 117 2.00 -1.70 9.98
N GLY A 118 1.60 -1.31 11.18
CA GLY A 118 0.85 -2.16 12.10
C GLY A 118 1.74 -2.88 13.11
N ALA A 119 1.12 -3.70 13.94
CA ALA A 119 1.84 -4.61 14.81
C ALA A 119 2.44 -5.76 13.99
N THR A 120 3.47 -6.44 14.50
CA THR A 120 4.04 -7.59 13.80
C THR A 120 2.99 -8.70 13.65
N LEU A 121 3.23 -9.64 12.73
CA LEU A 121 2.29 -10.74 12.51
C LEU A 121 2.09 -11.56 13.80
N GLU A 122 3.14 -11.70 14.61
CA GLU A 122 3.10 -12.39 15.90
C GLU A 122 2.17 -11.68 16.88
N VAL A 123 2.26 -10.34 16.97
CA VAL A 123 1.40 -9.55 17.86
C VAL A 123 -0.06 -9.61 17.41
N ILE A 124 -0.32 -9.52 16.11
CA ILE A 124 -1.69 -9.65 15.58
C ILE A 124 -2.23 -11.06 15.84
N LYS A 125 -1.41 -12.10 15.66
CA LYS A 125 -1.81 -13.48 15.91
C LYS A 125 -2.17 -13.69 17.38
N GLN A 126 -1.31 -13.24 18.29
CA GLN A 126 -1.58 -13.31 19.73
C GLN A 126 -2.85 -12.55 20.08
N TYR A 127 -3.04 -11.34 19.56
CA TYR A 127 -4.25 -10.56 19.77
C TYR A 127 -5.52 -11.28 19.31
N ILE A 128 -5.46 -12.01 18.18
CA ILE A 128 -6.59 -12.81 17.68
C ILE A 128 -6.85 -14.02 18.59
N GLU A 129 -5.82 -14.70 19.07
CA GLU A 129 -5.94 -15.86 19.98
C GLU A 129 -6.53 -15.45 21.35
N GLU A 130 -6.20 -14.25 21.82
CA GLU A 130 -6.66 -13.69 23.10
C GLU A 130 -8.01 -12.96 23.00
N GLN A 131 -8.58 -12.80 21.79
CA GLN A 131 -9.91 -12.20 21.63
C GLN A 131 -10.96 -13.05 22.35
N ASN A 132 -11.64 -12.45 23.32
CA ASN A 132 -12.76 -13.08 24.00
C ASN A 132 -13.85 -13.41 22.98
N ALA A 133 -14.03 -14.70 22.67
CA ALA A 133 -15.15 -15.16 21.88
C ALA A 133 -16.47 -14.80 22.60
N PRO A 134 -17.54 -14.44 21.87
CA PRO A 134 -18.83 -14.26 22.49
C PRO A 134 -19.18 -15.53 23.29
N PRO A 135 -19.62 -15.38 24.55
CA PRO A 135 -19.94 -16.53 25.38
C PRO A 135 -20.98 -17.41 24.66
N SER A 136 -20.80 -18.73 24.73
CA SER A 136 -21.77 -19.66 24.16
C SER A 136 -23.17 -19.38 24.70
N GLU A 137 -24.22 -19.74 23.96
CA GLU A 137 -25.60 -19.57 24.43
C GLU A 137 -25.80 -20.16 25.84
N GLN A 138 -25.15 -21.30 26.12
CA GLN A 138 -25.13 -21.93 27.44
C GLN A 138 -24.40 -21.08 28.51
N ALA A 139 -23.27 -20.45 28.18
CA ALA A 139 -22.56 -19.55 29.09
C ALA A 139 -23.36 -18.26 29.36
N VAL A 140 -24.06 -17.73 28.35
CA VAL A 140 -24.99 -16.61 28.50
C VAL A 140 -26.19 -16.99 29.38
N GLN A 141 -26.79 -18.16 29.15
CA GLN A 141 -27.91 -18.69 29.94
C GLN A 141 -27.49 -18.92 31.41
N ARG A 142 -26.31 -19.52 31.64
CA ARG A 142 -25.75 -19.75 32.98
C ARG A 142 -25.43 -18.45 33.71
N SER A 143 -24.87 -17.46 33.03
CA SER A 143 -24.61 -16.13 33.61
C SER A 143 -25.91 -15.43 34.00
N LYS A 144 -26.94 -15.45 33.13
CA LYS A 144 -28.28 -14.91 33.43
C LYS A 144 -28.97 -15.64 34.60
N ALA A 145 -28.77 -16.96 34.74
CA ALA A 145 -29.30 -17.74 35.84
C ALA A 145 -28.61 -17.40 37.18
N LEU A 146 -27.30 -17.16 37.17
CA LEU A 146 -26.51 -16.75 38.34
C LEU A 146 -26.84 -15.32 38.82
N THR A 147 -27.23 -14.41 37.92
CA THR A 147 -27.68 -13.06 38.32
C THR A 147 -29.06 -13.08 39.00
N LYS A 148 -29.92 -14.05 38.67
CA LYS A 148 -31.26 -14.18 39.29
C LYS A 148 -31.25 -14.75 40.71
N THR A 149 -30.23 -15.52 41.08
CA THR A 149 -30.10 -16.14 42.42
C THR A 149 -29.45 -15.24 43.46
N ASN A 150 -28.92 -14.05 43.09
CA ASN A 150 -28.19 -13.15 43.99
C ASN A 150 -28.88 -11.77 44.20
N LEU A 151 -30.17 -11.63 43.91
CA LEU A 151 -30.94 -10.46 44.35
C LEU A 151 -31.36 -10.66 45.82
N PRO A 152 -31.00 -9.76 46.75
CA PRO A 152 -31.49 -9.86 48.12
C PRO A 152 -33.03 -9.77 48.14
N PRO A 153 -33.70 -10.50 49.03
CA PRO A 153 -35.16 -10.42 49.15
C PRO A 153 -35.57 -8.98 49.48
N ALA A 154 -36.67 -8.54 48.84
CA ALA A 154 -37.26 -7.22 48.96
C ALA A 154 -37.71 -6.89 50.38
#